data_AF-A0A6V1SMT2-F1
#
_entry.id   AF-A0A6V1SMT2-F1
#
_cell.length_a   1.000
_cell.length_b   1.000
_cell.length_c   1.000
_cell.angle_alpha   90.00
_cell.angle_beta   90.00
_cell.angle_gamma   90.00
#
_symmetry.space_group_name_H-M   'P 1'
#
loop_
_entity.id
_entity.type
_entity.pdbx_description
1 polymer ?
#
loop_
_entity_poly.entity_id
_entity_poly.type
_entity_poly.pdbx_seq_one_letter_code
_entity_poly.pdbx_strand_id
1 'polypeptide(L)'
;MGAGASTSLNEQQDALIKEELKKPLDGSDVATGEAAKEEVKRLRALLANQFSEPSGGVKNVMLADIQSAIEETIAAGKWPLILDSNENSPAISFLQYQSMVCVEAKLAAKQVSIEKSMTVEQKREEWRQQFARCLIHKNQVGSPPGNTFWLHMANSAVSFKGDYCTGEGGDFPEVLFDCAAMKLEENKQKFVKEGEKDPADIWGASFRVIVTSTFKVEDYAEFLEDALPLDKLAVLNVQVP
;
A
#
# COMPACT_ATOMS: atom_id res chain seq x y z
N MET A 1 16.31 -2.00 47.26
CA MET A 1 15.05 -2.74 47.44
C MET A 1 13.92 -1.87 46.91
N GLY A 2 13.27 -2.27 45.81
CA GLY A 2 12.15 -1.55 45.21
C GLY A 2 11.43 -2.47 44.22
N ALA A 3 10.36 -3.09 44.67
CA ALA A 3 9.40 -3.85 43.85
C ALA A 3 8.62 -2.87 42.94
N GLY A 4 8.17 -3.19 41.73
CA GLY A 4 7.75 -4.50 41.21
C GLY A 4 6.21 -4.58 41.22
N ALA A 5 5.53 -3.77 40.40
CA ALA A 5 4.07 -3.81 40.22
C ALA A 5 3.68 -3.21 38.86
N SER A 6 3.68 -4.02 37.78
CA SER A 6 3.11 -3.59 36.48
C SER A 6 2.66 -4.73 35.55
N THR A 7 2.33 -5.92 36.08
CA THR A 7 1.92 -7.08 35.26
C THR A 7 0.48 -7.52 35.43
N SER A 8 -0.29 -6.97 36.38
CA SER A 8 -1.61 -7.51 36.76
C SER A 8 -2.79 -7.10 35.88
N LEU A 9 -2.66 -6.06 35.04
CA LEU A 9 -3.78 -5.58 34.21
C LEU A 9 -3.95 -6.37 32.91
N ASN A 10 -2.86 -6.91 32.35
CA ASN A 10 -2.90 -7.60 31.05
C ASN A 10 -3.47 -9.02 31.15
N GLU A 11 -3.20 -9.73 32.25
CA GLU A 11 -3.69 -11.10 32.45
C GLU A 11 -5.22 -11.16 32.63
N GLN A 12 -5.83 -10.12 33.21
CA GLN A 12 -7.29 -10.06 33.39
C GLN A 12 -8.02 -9.83 32.06
N GLN A 13 -7.44 -9.03 31.15
CA GLN A 13 -7.99 -8.82 29.81
C GLN A 13 -7.88 -10.08 28.94
N ASP A 14 -6.73 -10.77 28.99
CA ASP A 14 -6.52 -12.03 28.27
C ASP A 14 -7.46 -13.17 28.73
N ALA A 15 -7.78 -13.21 30.02
CA ALA A 15 -8.71 -14.19 30.56
C ALA A 15 -10.14 -13.97 30.06
N LEU A 16 -10.61 -12.72 30.01
CA LEU A 16 -11.94 -12.36 29.51
C LEU A 16 -12.10 -12.67 28.02
N ILE A 17 -11.08 -12.40 27.20
CA ILE A 17 -11.10 -12.70 25.76
C ILE A 17 -11.15 -14.22 25.52
N LYS A 18 -10.38 -15.00 26.28
CA LYS A 18 -10.38 -16.48 26.18
C LYS A 18 -11.70 -17.10 26.63
N GLU A 19 -12.42 -16.46 27.54
CA GLU A 19 -13.72 -16.93 28.01
C GLU A 19 -14.82 -16.65 26.98
N GLU A 20 -14.80 -15.50 26.31
CA GLU A 20 -15.72 -15.20 25.20
C GLU A 20 -15.52 -16.14 24.01
N LEU A 21 -14.27 -16.43 23.62
CA LEU A 21 -13.96 -17.32 22.50
C LEU A 21 -14.41 -18.78 22.69
N LYS A 22 -14.76 -19.19 23.92
CA LYS A 22 -15.26 -20.54 24.22
C LYS A 22 -16.77 -20.68 24.09
N LYS A 23 -17.51 -19.58 23.92
CA LYS A 23 -18.95 -19.68 23.73
C LYS A 23 -19.24 -20.29 22.36
N PRO A 24 -20.06 -21.35 22.28
CA PRO A 24 -20.44 -21.94 21.00
C PRO A 24 -21.18 -20.87 20.18
N LEU A 25 -20.71 -20.63 18.96
CA LEU A 25 -21.40 -19.77 17.99
C LEU A 25 -22.76 -20.41 17.69
N ASP A 26 -23.81 -19.87 18.30
CA ASP A 26 -25.19 -20.29 18.04
C ASP A 26 -25.58 -19.88 16.62
N GLY A 27 -25.90 -20.88 15.78
CA GLY A 27 -26.23 -20.68 14.37
C GLY A 27 -27.60 -20.03 14.14
N SER A 28 -28.39 -19.79 15.19
CA SER A 28 -29.69 -19.11 15.09
C SER A 28 -29.59 -17.60 14.90
N ASP A 29 -28.43 -16.99 15.15
CA ASP A 29 -28.22 -15.53 15.03
C ASP A 29 -27.57 -15.11 13.70
N VAL A 30 -27.41 -16.03 12.74
CA VAL A 30 -26.94 -15.67 11.40
C VAL A 30 -28.09 -14.99 10.66
N ALA A 31 -28.20 -13.67 10.82
CA ALA A 31 -29.17 -12.84 10.14
C ALA A 31 -29.06 -13.04 8.61
N THR A 32 -29.90 -13.88 8.03
CA THR A 32 -29.93 -14.02 6.56
C THR A 32 -30.46 -12.73 5.96
N GLY A 33 -29.63 -12.02 5.19
CA GLY A 33 -30.04 -10.83 4.45
C GLY A 33 -29.07 -9.66 4.53
N GLU A 34 -29.61 -8.47 4.28
CA GLU A 34 -28.89 -7.18 4.25
C GLU A 34 -28.24 -6.84 5.60
N ALA A 35 -28.85 -7.29 6.70
CA ALA A 35 -28.33 -7.10 8.06
C ALA A 35 -26.98 -7.81 8.30
N ALA A 36 -26.76 -9.03 7.80
CA ALA A 36 -25.45 -9.68 7.91
C ALA A 36 -24.37 -9.03 7.03
N LYS A 37 -24.75 -8.43 5.89
CA LYS A 37 -23.79 -7.68 5.07
C LYS A 37 -23.30 -6.44 5.79
N GLU A 38 -24.21 -5.70 6.43
CA GLU A 38 -23.84 -4.53 7.23
C GLU A 38 -23.05 -4.93 8.49
N GLU A 39 -23.39 -6.03 9.16
CA GLU A 39 -22.63 -6.49 10.33
C GLU A 39 -21.23 -6.99 9.94
N VAL A 40 -21.07 -7.70 8.81
CA VAL A 40 -19.73 -8.07 8.29
C VAL A 40 -18.92 -6.83 7.89
N LYS A 41 -19.55 -5.82 7.29
CA LYS A 41 -18.93 -4.54 6.96
C LYS A 41 -18.48 -3.81 8.23
N ARG A 42 -19.31 -3.79 9.27
CA ARG A 42 -19.01 -3.21 10.58
C ARG A 42 -17.87 -3.95 11.29
N LEU A 43 -17.89 -5.28 11.30
CA LEU A 43 -16.83 -6.10 11.90
C LEU A 43 -15.50 -5.91 11.16
N ARG A 44 -15.51 -5.81 9.82
CA ARG A 44 -14.31 -5.46 9.05
C ARG A 44 -13.76 -4.07 9.38
N ALA A 45 -14.62 -3.07 9.56
CA ALA A 45 -14.22 -1.73 9.97
C ALA A 45 -13.65 -1.71 11.41
N LEU A 46 -14.25 -2.48 12.33
CA LEU A 46 -13.74 -2.63 13.69
C LEU A 46 -12.39 -3.33 13.72
N LEU A 47 -12.20 -4.42 12.95
CA LEU A 47 -10.92 -5.09 12.80
C LEU A 47 -9.86 -4.17 12.18
N ALA A 48 -10.22 -3.37 11.17
CA ALA A 48 -9.30 -2.39 10.59
C ALA A 48 -8.83 -1.34 11.62
N ASN A 49 -9.71 -0.90 12.51
CA ASN A 49 -9.38 0.04 13.59
C ASN A 49 -8.64 -0.61 14.76
N GLN A 50 -8.84 -1.90 15.03
CA GLN A 50 -8.20 -2.59 16.15
C GLN A 50 -6.70 -2.87 15.91
N PHE A 51 -6.24 -2.81 14.66
CA PHE A 51 -4.83 -2.88 14.28
C PHE A 51 -4.22 -1.51 13.92
N SER A 52 -4.95 -0.41 14.13
CA SER A 52 -4.47 0.95 13.86
C SER A 52 -3.96 1.63 15.13
N GLU A 53 -2.89 1.12 15.74
CA GLU A 53 -1.96 2.06 16.37
C GLU A 53 -1.09 2.64 15.24
N PRO A 54 -0.97 3.97 15.09
CA PRO A 54 0.00 4.58 14.18
C PRO A 54 1.40 4.46 14.79
N SER A 55 1.85 3.23 15.04
CA SER A 55 3.21 2.89 15.46
C SER A 55 3.99 2.35 14.27
N GLY A 56 3.75 2.88 13.06
CA GLY A 56 4.52 2.58 11.86
C GLY A 56 5.91 3.18 11.96
N GLY A 57 6.67 2.78 12.98
CA GLY A 57 8.06 3.17 13.16
C GLY A 57 8.86 2.78 11.93
N VAL A 58 9.90 3.56 11.67
CA VAL A 58 10.81 3.30 10.56
C VAL A 58 11.60 2.02 10.83
N LYS A 59 11.44 1.01 9.98
CA LYS A 59 12.20 -0.24 10.06
C LYS A 59 13.52 -0.05 9.32
N ASN A 60 14.64 -0.06 10.06
CA ASN A 60 15.96 -0.08 9.43
C ASN A 60 16.23 -1.48 8.85
N VAL A 61 16.63 -1.53 7.58
CA VAL A 61 16.84 -2.77 6.84
C VAL A 61 18.17 -2.68 6.08
N MET A 62 19.01 -3.71 6.18
CA MET A 62 20.23 -3.79 5.37
C MET A 62 19.87 -3.99 3.90
N LEU A 63 20.63 -3.41 2.97
CA LEU A 63 20.38 -3.59 1.53
C LEU A 63 20.25 -5.08 1.13
N ALA A 64 21.02 -5.98 1.75
CA ALA A 64 20.95 -7.42 1.50
C ALA A 64 19.59 -8.05 1.84
N ASP A 65 18.86 -7.47 2.79
CA ASP A 65 17.59 -7.98 3.31
C ASP A 65 16.37 -7.24 2.76
N ILE A 66 16.57 -6.31 1.81
CA ILE A 66 15.50 -5.43 1.32
C ILE A 66 14.35 -6.20 0.68
N GLN A 67 14.64 -7.28 -0.06
CA GLN A 67 13.61 -8.12 -0.66
C GLN A 67 12.77 -8.83 0.40
N SER A 68 13.41 -9.45 1.39
CA SER A 68 12.71 -10.11 2.50
C SER A 68 11.82 -9.13 3.26
N ALA A 69 12.32 -7.92 3.54
CA ALA A 69 11.55 -6.89 4.22
C ALA A 69 10.35 -6.37 3.40
N ILE A 70 10.47 -6.29 2.07
CA ILE A 70 9.36 -5.98 1.17
C ILE A 70 8.27 -7.05 1.28
N GLU A 71 8.64 -8.33 1.20
CA GLU A 71 7.67 -9.43 1.29
C GLU A 71 6.99 -9.49 2.66
N GLU A 72 7.73 -9.30 3.76
CA GLU A 72 7.19 -9.21 5.12
C GLU A 72 6.18 -8.07 5.26
N THR A 73 6.48 -6.91 4.67
CA THR A 73 5.61 -5.72 4.69
C THR A 73 4.30 -5.99 3.95
N ILE A 74 4.37 -6.60 2.78
CA ILE A 74 3.19 -6.97 1.97
C ILE A 74 2.37 -8.04 2.69
N ALA A 75 3.03 -9.03 3.31
CA ALA A 75 2.38 -10.05 4.12
C ALA A 75 1.63 -9.43 5.31
N ALA A 76 2.18 -8.37 5.91
CA ALA A 76 1.53 -7.58 6.96
C ALA A 76 0.40 -6.66 6.45
N GLY A 77 0.10 -6.67 5.14
CA GLY A 77 -0.99 -5.92 4.56
C GLY A 77 -0.71 -4.43 4.40
N LYS A 78 0.56 -4.03 4.28
CA LYS A 78 0.97 -2.66 3.92
C LYS A 78 1.86 -2.66 2.68
N TRP A 79 1.87 -1.56 1.93
CA TRP A 79 2.86 -1.38 0.87
C TRP A 79 4.14 -0.77 1.44
N PRO A 80 5.33 -1.19 0.94
CA PRO A 80 6.59 -0.62 1.40
C PRO A 80 6.80 0.80 0.83
N LEU A 81 7.17 1.72 1.72
CA LEU A 81 7.82 2.99 1.39
C LEU A 81 9.31 2.86 1.73
N ILE A 82 10.14 2.73 0.72
CA ILE A 82 11.59 2.56 0.87
C ILE A 82 12.26 3.93 0.84
N LEU A 83 12.88 4.31 1.96
CA LEU A 83 13.74 5.46 2.09
C LEU A 83 15.18 5.03 1.81
N ASP A 84 15.77 5.62 0.77
CA ASP A 84 17.14 5.33 0.35
C ASP A 84 17.91 6.64 0.13
N SER A 85 18.25 7.26 1.25
CA SER A 85 19.02 8.50 1.33
C SER A 85 20.54 8.28 1.24
N ASN A 86 21.00 7.06 0.95
CA ASN A 86 22.42 6.74 0.81
C ASN A 86 23.00 7.36 -0.47
N GLU A 87 24.32 7.53 -0.51
CA GLU A 87 25.00 7.95 -1.73
C GLU A 87 24.73 6.95 -2.86
N ASN A 88 24.36 7.46 -4.04
CA ASN A 88 23.96 6.67 -5.21
C ASN A 88 22.67 5.84 -5.08
N SER A 89 21.95 5.92 -3.96
CA SER A 89 20.67 5.24 -3.74
C SER A 89 20.65 3.77 -4.24
N PRO A 90 21.46 2.88 -3.63
CA PRO A 90 21.67 1.53 -4.13
C PRO A 90 20.42 0.65 -4.14
N ALA A 91 19.45 0.85 -3.24
CA ALA A 91 18.19 0.12 -3.30
C ALA A 91 17.32 0.58 -4.47
N ILE A 92 17.31 1.88 -4.78
CA ILE A 92 16.65 2.39 -5.98
C ILE A 92 17.32 1.84 -7.24
N SER A 93 18.66 1.88 -7.33
CA SER A 93 19.39 1.26 -8.45
C SER A 93 19.09 -0.24 -8.58
N PHE A 94 19.02 -0.96 -7.45
CA PHE A 94 18.64 -2.37 -7.45
C PHE A 94 17.24 -2.61 -8.04
N LEU A 95 16.25 -1.78 -7.67
CA LEU A 95 14.89 -1.87 -8.20
C LEU A 95 14.82 -1.53 -9.70
N GLN A 96 15.66 -0.64 -10.21
CA GLN A 96 15.76 -0.33 -11.64
C GLN A 96 16.14 -1.54 -12.50
N TYR A 97 16.91 -2.49 -11.95
CA TYR A 97 17.27 -3.72 -12.64
C TYR A 97 16.14 -4.76 -12.64
N GLN A 98 15.09 -4.56 -11.84
CA GLN A 98 13.94 -5.46 -11.80
C GLN A 98 12.95 -5.10 -12.91
N SER A 99 12.23 -6.10 -13.41
CA SER A 99 11.15 -5.87 -14.39
C SER A 99 9.91 -5.33 -13.67
N MET A 100 9.87 -4.00 -13.50
CA MET A 100 8.77 -3.28 -12.86
C MET A 100 8.25 -2.17 -13.79
N VAL A 101 6.99 -1.79 -13.60
CA VAL A 101 6.46 -0.58 -14.25
C VAL A 101 6.78 0.60 -13.33
N CYS A 102 7.80 1.36 -13.71
CA CYS A 102 8.24 2.54 -12.95
C CYS A 102 7.45 3.80 -13.35
N VAL A 103 7.04 4.55 -12.34
CA VAL A 103 6.48 5.89 -12.45
C VAL A 103 7.38 6.89 -11.73
N GLU A 104 7.96 7.79 -12.51
CA GLU A 104 8.81 8.88 -12.05
C GLU A 104 7.97 10.09 -11.64
N ALA A 105 7.62 10.20 -10.36
CA ALA A 105 6.74 11.27 -9.86
C ALA A 105 7.36 12.66 -10.11
N LYS A 106 8.67 12.81 -9.89
CA LYS A 106 9.39 14.08 -10.12
C LYS A 106 9.30 14.54 -11.58
N LEU A 107 9.37 13.60 -12.52
CA LEU A 107 9.22 13.91 -13.94
C LEU A 107 7.80 14.37 -14.26
N ALA A 108 6.78 13.74 -13.66
CA ALA A 108 5.40 14.19 -13.81
C ALA A 108 5.19 15.60 -13.29
N ALA A 109 5.70 15.92 -12.10
CA ALA A 109 5.62 17.27 -11.54
C ALA A 109 6.33 18.31 -12.45
N LYS A 110 7.47 17.94 -13.05
CA LYS A 110 8.16 18.78 -14.04
C LYS A 110 7.30 19.01 -15.28
N GLN A 111 6.75 17.96 -15.87
CA GLN A 111 5.92 18.04 -17.09
C GLN A 111 4.65 18.87 -16.88
N VAL A 112 4.01 18.72 -15.71
CA VAL A 112 2.73 19.38 -15.40
C VAL A 112 2.94 20.83 -14.92
N SER A 113 3.78 21.04 -13.91
CA SER A 113 3.84 22.33 -13.22
C SER A 113 4.91 23.27 -13.78
N ILE A 114 6.02 22.72 -14.28
CA ILE A 114 7.17 23.51 -14.75
C ILE A 114 7.07 23.74 -16.26
N GLU A 115 7.01 22.65 -17.03
CA GLU A 115 7.00 22.69 -18.49
C GLU A 115 5.60 22.95 -19.05
N LYS A 116 4.55 22.61 -18.30
CA LYS A 116 3.14 22.67 -18.72
C LYS A 116 2.90 21.98 -20.06
N SER A 117 3.68 20.92 -20.32
CA SER A 117 3.61 20.10 -21.53
C SER A 117 2.49 19.06 -21.45
N MET A 118 2.01 18.76 -20.24
CA MET A 118 0.87 17.89 -19.97
C MET A 118 -0.02 18.47 -18.86
N THR A 119 -1.32 18.15 -18.89
CA THR A 119 -2.22 18.46 -17.77
C THR A 119 -2.20 17.37 -16.70
N VAL A 120 -2.72 17.66 -15.50
CA VAL A 120 -2.86 16.67 -14.42
C VAL A 120 -3.74 15.50 -14.88
N GLU A 121 -4.83 15.77 -15.61
CA GLU A 121 -5.75 14.76 -16.18
C GLU A 121 -5.02 13.81 -17.11
N GLN A 122 -4.22 14.34 -18.04
CA GLN A 122 -3.46 13.53 -18.98
C GLN A 122 -2.46 12.64 -18.26
N LYS A 123 -1.80 13.15 -17.22
CA LYS A 123 -0.82 12.38 -16.47
C LYS A 123 -1.46 11.33 -15.57
N ARG A 124 -2.62 11.63 -14.97
CA ARG A 124 -3.45 10.66 -14.25
C ARG A 124 -3.88 9.51 -15.14
N GLU A 125 -4.36 9.80 -16.35
CA GLU A 125 -4.75 8.77 -17.30
C GLU A 125 -3.56 7.90 -17.73
N GLU A 126 -2.38 8.50 -17.97
CA GLU A 126 -1.15 7.75 -18.26
C GLU A 126 -0.78 6.79 -17.12
N TRP A 127 -0.82 7.27 -15.88
CA TRP A 127 -0.54 6.44 -14.70
C TRP A 127 -1.58 5.37 -14.45
N ARG A 128 -2.86 5.68 -14.67
CA ARG A 128 -3.94 4.70 -14.59
C ARG A 128 -3.73 3.58 -15.61
N GLN A 129 -3.37 3.89 -16.85
CA GLN A 129 -3.03 2.88 -17.87
C GLN A 129 -1.81 2.04 -17.45
N GLN A 130 -0.76 2.68 -16.93
CA GLN A 130 0.42 1.98 -16.41
C GLN A 130 0.07 1.04 -15.25
N PHE A 131 -0.80 1.49 -14.35
CA PHE A 131 -1.29 0.72 -13.21
C PHE A 131 -2.20 -0.45 -13.65
N ALA A 132 -3.13 -0.21 -14.57
CA ALA A 132 -4.00 -1.23 -15.15
C ALA A 132 -3.19 -2.37 -15.80
N ARG A 133 -2.10 -2.04 -16.51
CA ARG A 133 -1.16 -3.04 -17.05
C ARG A 133 -0.44 -3.86 -15.98
N CYS A 134 -0.34 -3.37 -14.76
CA CYS A 134 0.21 -4.14 -13.64
C CYS A 134 -0.83 -5.08 -13.02
N LEU A 135 -2.09 -4.64 -13.00
CA LEU A 135 -3.22 -5.38 -12.44
C LEU A 135 -3.70 -6.52 -13.36
N ILE A 136 -3.70 -6.30 -14.67
CA ILE A 136 -4.25 -7.24 -15.64
C ILE A 136 -3.14 -8.18 -16.10
N HIS A 137 -3.33 -9.47 -15.87
CA HIS A 137 -2.48 -10.50 -16.46
C HIS A 137 -3.16 -11.09 -17.69
N LYS A 138 -2.52 -10.92 -18.84
CA LYS A 138 -2.89 -11.61 -20.07
C LYS A 138 -2.45 -13.06 -19.93
N ASN A 139 -3.34 -14.01 -20.21
CA ASN A 139 -3.11 -15.45 -20.13
C ASN A 139 -2.06 -15.92 -21.17
N GLN A 140 -0.80 -15.54 -20.95
CA GLN A 140 0.35 -15.90 -21.75
C GLN A 140 1.19 -16.90 -20.97
N VAL A 141 1.47 -18.04 -21.60
CA VAL A 141 2.26 -19.11 -21.00
C VAL A 141 3.64 -18.56 -20.60
N GLY A 142 3.96 -18.67 -19.31
CA GLY A 142 5.28 -18.31 -18.77
C GLY A 142 5.43 -16.89 -18.21
N SER A 143 4.40 -16.04 -18.25
CA SER A 143 4.44 -14.77 -17.51
C SER A 143 3.86 -14.92 -16.10
N PRO A 144 4.43 -14.26 -15.08
CA PRO A 144 3.85 -14.22 -13.75
C PRO A 144 2.51 -13.48 -13.75
N PRO A 145 1.56 -13.87 -12.88
CA PRO A 145 0.25 -13.24 -12.82
C PRO A 145 0.33 -11.86 -12.15
N GLY A 146 0.67 -10.83 -12.91
CA GLY A 146 0.74 -9.43 -12.47
C GLY A 146 2.16 -8.88 -12.41
N ASN A 147 2.26 -7.55 -12.41
CA ASN A 147 3.53 -6.83 -12.30
C ASN A 147 3.58 -5.94 -11.06
N THR A 148 4.81 -5.58 -10.67
CA THR A 148 5.03 -4.57 -9.63
C THR A 148 4.87 -3.17 -10.23
N PHE A 149 4.03 -2.36 -9.60
CA PHE A 149 3.94 -0.93 -9.87
C PHE A 149 4.89 -0.20 -8.92
N TRP A 150 5.90 0.45 -9.47
CA TRP A 150 6.94 1.13 -8.70
C TRP A 150 6.76 2.64 -8.84
N LEU A 151 6.45 3.31 -7.73
CA LEU A 151 6.35 4.76 -7.66
C LEU A 151 7.66 5.36 -7.11
N HIS A 152 8.43 6.01 -7.98
CA HIS A 152 9.66 6.68 -7.61
C HIS A 152 9.42 8.17 -7.34
N MET A 153 9.51 8.56 -6.07
CA MET A 153 9.33 9.95 -5.62
C MET A 153 10.61 10.77 -5.70
N ALA A 154 11.78 10.12 -5.80
CA ALA A 154 13.09 10.74 -5.65
C ALA A 154 13.12 11.66 -4.40
N ASN A 155 13.62 12.89 -4.56
CA ASN A 155 13.64 13.94 -3.55
C ASN A 155 12.46 14.93 -3.69
N SER A 156 11.31 14.46 -4.16
CA SER A 156 10.14 15.30 -4.38
C SER A 156 8.92 14.78 -3.63
N ALA A 157 8.13 15.72 -3.10
CA ALA A 157 6.86 15.48 -2.42
C ALA A 157 5.69 15.74 -3.37
N VAL A 158 5.59 14.96 -4.45
CA VAL A 158 4.52 15.13 -5.43
C VAL A 158 3.19 14.79 -4.77
N SER A 159 2.23 15.74 -4.79
CA SER A 159 0.97 15.62 -4.05
C SER A 159 0.04 14.57 -4.67
N PHE A 160 0.23 13.31 -4.31
CA PHE A 160 -0.70 12.25 -4.72
C PHE A 160 -2.03 12.40 -4.03
N LYS A 161 -2.09 12.69 -2.72
CA LYS A 161 -3.35 12.90 -2.00
C LYS A 161 -4.20 14.06 -2.57
N GLY A 162 -3.56 15.16 -2.97
CA GLY A 162 -4.27 16.37 -3.40
C GLY A 162 -4.50 16.45 -4.91
N ASP A 163 -3.43 16.29 -5.70
CA ASP A 163 -3.49 16.64 -7.12
C ASP A 163 -3.80 15.42 -8.01
N TYR A 164 -3.13 14.30 -7.76
CA TYR A 164 -3.17 13.14 -8.66
C TYR A 164 -4.21 12.09 -8.27
N CYS A 165 -4.38 11.81 -6.98
CA CYS A 165 -5.44 10.94 -6.54
C CYS A 165 -6.74 11.73 -6.52
N THR A 166 -7.75 11.14 -7.13
CA THR A 166 -9.11 11.67 -7.06
C THR A 166 -9.86 10.92 -5.96
N GLY A 167 -10.80 11.60 -5.32
CA GLY A 167 -11.63 11.01 -4.26
C GLY A 167 -12.47 9.82 -4.76
N GLU A 168 -13.48 9.43 -3.98
CA GLU A 168 -14.33 8.30 -4.35
C GLU A 168 -14.95 8.47 -5.75
N GLY A 169 -14.65 7.51 -6.65
CA GLY A 169 -15.20 7.47 -8.01
C GLY A 169 -14.38 8.18 -9.08
N GLY A 170 -13.20 8.72 -8.77
CA GLY A 170 -12.32 9.31 -9.78
C GLY A 170 -11.40 8.32 -10.50
N ASP A 171 -10.73 8.80 -11.55
CA ASP A 171 -9.91 7.98 -12.48
C ASP A 171 -8.65 7.36 -11.86
N PHE A 172 -8.21 7.87 -10.70
CA PHE A 172 -7.00 7.40 -10.02
C PHE A 172 -7.21 7.45 -8.50
N PRO A 173 -7.89 6.47 -7.91
CA PRO A 173 -8.27 6.53 -6.51
C PRO A 173 -7.12 6.23 -5.54
N GLU A 174 -7.14 6.90 -4.39
CA GLU A 174 -6.12 6.75 -3.31
C GLU A 174 -6.06 5.31 -2.74
N VAL A 175 -7.08 4.49 -2.99
CA VAL A 175 -7.11 3.07 -2.60
C VAL A 175 -5.89 2.29 -3.11
N LEU A 176 -5.18 2.78 -4.12
CA LEU A 176 -3.92 2.17 -4.60
C LEU A 176 -2.88 1.99 -3.49
N PHE A 177 -2.86 2.89 -2.48
CA PHE A 177 -1.92 2.84 -1.37
C PHE A 177 -2.35 1.91 -0.24
N ASP A 178 -3.56 1.35 -0.30
CA ASP A 178 -4.06 0.39 0.69
C ASP A 178 -3.86 -1.05 0.19
N CYS A 179 -2.84 -1.72 0.73
CA CYS A 179 -2.50 -3.08 0.35
C CYS A 179 -3.62 -4.09 0.64
N ALA A 180 -4.33 -3.94 1.76
CA ALA A 180 -5.42 -4.82 2.11
C ALA A 180 -6.63 -4.60 1.18
N ALA A 181 -7.00 -3.35 0.93
CA ALA A 181 -8.12 -3.01 0.06
C ALA A 181 -7.86 -3.41 -1.41
N MET A 182 -6.62 -3.31 -1.88
CA MET A 182 -6.24 -3.72 -3.24
C MET A 182 -6.26 -5.23 -3.48
N LYS A 183 -6.46 -6.06 -2.45
CA LYS A 183 -6.75 -7.49 -2.63
C LYS A 183 -8.15 -7.72 -3.19
N LEU A 184 -9.09 -6.79 -2.99
CA LEU A 184 -10.46 -6.88 -3.46
C LEU A 184 -10.56 -6.49 -4.94
N GLU A 185 -11.20 -7.34 -5.75
CA GLU A 185 -11.37 -7.11 -7.19
C GLU A 185 -12.15 -5.82 -7.51
N GLU A 186 -13.13 -5.47 -6.67
CA GLU A 186 -13.90 -4.24 -6.81
C GLU A 186 -13.01 -2.98 -6.83
N ASN A 187 -11.96 -2.96 -6.00
CA ASN A 187 -11.02 -1.84 -5.98
C ASN A 187 -10.09 -1.85 -7.18
N LYS A 188 -9.70 -3.03 -7.67
CA LYS A 188 -8.89 -3.16 -8.91
C LYS A 188 -9.68 -2.67 -10.13
N GLN A 189 -10.97 -2.96 -10.19
CA GLN A 189 -11.84 -2.57 -11.30
C GLN A 189 -11.94 -1.05 -11.49
N LYS A 190 -11.76 -0.26 -10.42
CA LYS A 190 -11.75 1.22 -10.50
C LYS A 190 -10.63 1.78 -11.37
N PHE A 191 -9.54 1.02 -11.56
CA PHE A 191 -8.42 1.43 -12.40
C PHE A 191 -8.54 0.95 -13.85
N VAL A 192 -9.56 0.15 -14.19
CA VAL A 192 -9.70 -0.51 -15.48
C VAL A 192 -10.96 0.00 -16.17
N LYS A 193 -10.79 0.68 -17.31
CA LYS A 193 -11.91 1.18 -18.11
C LYS A 193 -12.58 0.04 -18.88
N GLU A 194 -13.82 0.28 -19.30
CA GLU A 194 -14.56 -0.67 -20.12
C GLU A 194 -13.78 -1.02 -21.40
N GLY A 195 -13.61 -2.32 -21.66
CA GLY A 195 -12.87 -2.84 -22.80
C GLY A 195 -11.36 -2.98 -22.62
N GLU A 196 -10.77 -2.55 -21.49
CA GLU A 196 -9.32 -2.72 -21.26
C GLU A 196 -8.94 -4.11 -20.73
N LYS A 197 -9.89 -4.81 -20.11
CA LYS A 197 -9.72 -6.16 -19.59
C LYS A 197 -10.62 -7.11 -20.38
N ASP A 198 -10.03 -8.10 -21.01
CA ASP A 198 -10.76 -9.14 -21.69
C ASP A 198 -11.40 -10.13 -20.68
N PRO A 199 -12.49 -10.83 -21.05
CA PRO A 199 -13.09 -11.87 -20.20
C PRO A 199 -12.10 -13.00 -19.86
N ALA A 200 -11.11 -13.24 -20.72
CA ALA A 200 -10.07 -14.25 -20.52
C ALA A 200 -8.91 -13.77 -19.62
N ASP A 201 -8.80 -12.45 -19.39
CA ASP A 201 -7.77 -11.90 -18.52
C ASP A 201 -8.11 -12.19 -17.06
N ILE A 202 -7.06 -12.35 -16.25
CA ILE A 202 -7.19 -12.54 -14.80
C ILE A 202 -6.53 -11.38 -14.06
N TRP A 203 -6.96 -11.16 -12.82
CA TRP A 203 -6.26 -10.25 -11.93
C TRP A 203 -4.90 -10.83 -11.54
N GLY A 204 -3.88 -9.99 -11.59
CA GLY A 204 -2.54 -10.36 -11.17
C GLY A 204 -2.49 -10.67 -9.68
N ALA A 205 -2.31 -11.95 -9.34
CA ALA A 205 -2.13 -12.40 -7.96
C ALA A 205 -0.84 -11.87 -7.32
N SER A 206 0.19 -11.62 -8.13
CA SER A 206 1.50 -11.09 -7.73
C SER A 206 1.60 -9.57 -7.84
N PHE A 207 0.47 -8.90 -8.10
CA PHE A 207 0.44 -7.43 -8.14
C PHE A 207 0.84 -6.84 -6.78
N ARG A 208 1.71 -5.83 -6.82
CA ARG A 208 2.15 -5.09 -5.64
C ARG A 208 2.56 -3.67 -6.00
N VAL A 209 2.48 -2.78 -5.02
CA VAL A 209 2.94 -1.40 -5.12
C VAL A 209 4.19 -1.23 -4.27
N ILE A 210 5.23 -0.61 -4.82
CA ILE A 210 6.43 -0.21 -4.09
C ILE A 210 6.58 1.29 -4.26
N VAL A 211 6.75 2.02 -3.14
CA VAL A 211 7.06 3.45 -3.16
C VAL A 211 8.50 3.63 -2.74
N THR A 212 9.23 4.53 -3.39
CA THR A 212 10.63 4.84 -3.04
C THR A 212 10.82 6.34 -2.93
N SER A 213 11.68 6.78 -2.01
CA SER A 213 12.08 8.17 -1.87
C SER A 213 13.53 8.26 -1.40
N THR A 214 14.20 9.36 -1.72
CA THR A 214 15.54 9.68 -1.22
C THR A 214 15.50 10.64 -0.02
N PHE A 215 14.33 10.94 0.55
CA PHE A 215 14.23 11.69 1.80
C PHE A 215 14.88 10.92 2.94
N LYS A 216 15.45 11.65 3.90
CA LYS A 216 16.02 11.07 5.11
C LYS A 216 14.93 10.69 6.10
N VAL A 217 15.27 9.84 7.05
CA VAL A 217 14.37 9.38 8.12
C VAL A 217 13.85 10.53 8.99
N GLU A 218 14.66 11.58 9.17
CA GLU A 218 14.28 12.73 10.00
C GLU A 218 13.27 13.65 9.28
N ASP A 219 13.31 13.64 7.95
CA ASP A 219 12.64 14.64 7.10
C ASP A 219 11.43 14.07 6.37
N TYR A 220 11.37 12.75 6.13
CA TYR A 220 10.39 12.16 5.21
C TYR A 220 8.94 12.42 5.63
N ALA A 221 8.65 12.45 6.93
CA ALA A 221 7.30 12.64 7.43
C ALA A 221 6.81 14.05 7.07
N GLU A 222 7.60 15.08 7.38
CA GLU A 222 7.30 16.48 7.04
C GLU A 222 7.07 16.67 5.54
N PHE A 223 7.89 16.04 4.69
CA PHE A 223 7.76 16.21 3.25
C PHE A 223 6.66 15.34 2.63
N LEU A 224 6.40 14.14 3.15
CA LEU A 224 5.53 13.17 2.49
C LEU A 224 4.14 13.04 3.12
N GLU A 225 3.87 13.59 4.30
CA GLU A 225 2.57 13.44 4.97
C GLU A 225 1.41 14.00 4.15
N ASP A 226 1.61 15.16 3.52
CA ASP A 226 0.63 15.81 2.64
C ASP A 226 0.61 15.16 1.25
N ALA A 227 1.70 14.53 0.85
CA ALA A 227 1.83 13.92 -0.47
C ALA A 227 1.23 12.50 -0.54
N LEU A 228 1.41 11.69 0.51
CA LEU A 228 1.12 10.26 0.55
C LEU A 228 0.36 9.87 1.82
N PRO A 229 -0.50 8.84 1.79
CA PRO A 229 -1.13 8.29 2.99
C PRO A 229 -0.15 7.40 3.76
N LEU A 230 0.76 8.03 4.50
CA LEU A 230 1.84 7.34 5.24
C LEU A 230 1.32 6.29 6.24
N ASP A 231 0.11 6.45 6.76
CA ASP A 231 -0.57 5.51 7.64
C ASP A 231 -0.82 4.13 6.97
N LYS A 232 -1.03 4.13 5.64
CA LYS A 232 -1.26 2.93 4.82
C LYS A 232 0.03 2.25 4.35
N LEU A 233 1.16 2.94 4.51
CA LEU A 233 2.48 2.48 4.10
C LEU A 233 3.27 1.96 5.31
N ALA A 234 4.25 1.10 5.05
CA ALA A 234 5.26 0.72 6.03
C ALA A 234 6.62 1.25 5.57
N VAL A 235 7.27 2.00 6.44
CA VAL A 235 8.49 2.73 6.10
C VAL A 235 9.71 1.84 6.35
N LEU A 236 10.48 1.59 5.30
CA LEU A 236 11.72 0.83 5.31
C LEU A 236 12.88 1.79 5.04
N ASN A 237 13.81 1.94 5.98
CA ASN A 237 15.01 2.75 5.80
C ASN A 237 16.20 1.86 5.46
N VAL A 238 16.79 2.09 4.30
CA VAL A 238 17.89 1.27 3.78
C VAL A 238 19.20 1.67 4.44
N GLN A 239 19.88 0.69 5.01
CA GLN A 239 21.22 0.81 5.57
C GLN A 239 22.23 0.11 4.64
N VAL A 240 23.36 0.77 4.42
CA VAL A 240 24.52 0.21 3.72
C VAL A 240 25.61 0.01 4.77
N PRO A 241 26.32 -1.14 4.76
CA PRO A 241 27.41 -1.42 5.70
C PRO A 241 28.57 -0.43 5.62
#